data_AF-A0A6G7P2H3-F1
#
_entry.id   AF-A0A6G7P2H3-F1
#
_cell.length_a   1.000
_cell.length_b   1.000
_cell.length_c   1.000
_cell.angle_alpha   90.00
_cell.angle_beta   90.00
_cell.angle_gamma   90.00
#
_symmetry.space_group_name_H-M   'P 1'
#
loop_
_entity.id
_entity.type
_entity.pdbx_description
1 polymer ?
#
loop_
_entity_poly.entity_id
_entity_poly.type
_entity_poly.pdbx_seq_one_letter_code
_entity_poly.pdbx_strand_id
1 'polypeptide(L)' 'MAPRMNDQQWEAQNGRLSPGEATARGLCWCCSGNGFLFSAFGGKQIKTRCPERCDHGKAKR' A
#
# COMPACT_ATOMS: atom_id res chain seq x y z
N MET A 1 -15.57 19.30 8.86
CA MET A 1 -14.58 18.26 9.23
C MET A 1 -14.75 17.12 8.25
N ALA A 2 -13.76 16.84 7.40
CA ALA A 2 -13.82 15.61 6.60
C ALA A 2 -13.95 14.42 7.55
N PRO A 3 -14.82 13.42 7.27
CA PRO A 3 -14.92 12.25 8.14
C PRO A 3 -13.52 11.64 8.27
N ARG A 4 -13.03 11.51 9.51
CA ARG A 4 -11.77 10.79 9.78
C ARG A 4 -11.97 9.39 9.20
N MET A 5 -11.16 9.03 8.19
CA MET A 5 -11.14 7.66 7.68
C MET A 5 -10.99 6.72 8.87
N ASN A 6 -11.84 5.70 8.96
CA ASN A 6 -11.65 4.64 9.93
C ASN A 6 -10.47 3.75 9.50
N ASP A 7 -10.00 2.89 10.40
CA ASP A 7 -8.85 2.02 10.16
C ASP A 7 -9.03 1.11 8.93
N GLN A 8 -10.23 0.60 8.68
CA GLN A 8 -10.52 -0.18 7.47
C GLN A 8 -10.40 0.64 6.19
N GLN A 9 -10.92 1.88 6.19
CA GLN A 9 -10.79 2.79 5.04
C GLN A 9 -9.35 3.23 4.84
N TRP A 10 -8.60 3.39 5.93
CA TRP A 10 -7.18 3.69 5.89
C TRP A 10 -6.39 2.55 5.22
N GLU A 11 -6.61 1.31 5.65
CA GLU A 11 -5.94 0.12 5.13
C GLU A 11 -6.41 -0.25 3.71
N ALA A 12 -7.66 0.09 3.35
CA ALA A 12 -8.19 -0.11 2.01
C ALA A 12 -7.45 0.71 0.93
N GLN A 13 -6.60 1.67 1.32
CA GLN A 13 -5.69 2.36 0.41
C GLN A 13 -4.54 1.44 -0.07
N ASN A 14 -4.23 0.36 0.65
CA ASN A 14 -3.36 -0.69 0.12
C ASN A 14 -4.13 -1.37 -1.02
N GLY A 15 -3.64 -1.17 -2.24
CA GLY A 15 -4.27 -1.77 -3.41
C GLY A 15 -4.45 -3.28 -3.25
N ARG A 16 -5.49 -3.82 -3.91
CA ARG A 16 -5.82 -5.25 -3.88
C ARG A 16 -5.01 -6.08 -4.89
N LEU A 17 -3.89 -5.58 -5.42
CA LEU A 17 -3.18 -6.32 -6.46
C LEU A 17 -2.61 -7.61 -5.88
N SER A 18 -2.94 -8.71 -6.52
CA SER A 18 -2.29 -9.99 -6.26
C SER A 18 -0.81 -9.90 -6.68
N PRO A 19 0.09 -10.73 -6.12
CA PRO A 19 1.50 -10.74 -6.51
C PRO A 19 1.70 -10.86 -8.03
N GLY A 20 0.91 -11.73 -8.69
CA GLY A 20 0.96 -11.92 -10.13
C GLY A 20 0.52 -10.68 -10.92
N GLU A 21 -0.53 -9.98 -10.47
CA GLU A 21 -1.03 -8.76 -11.12
C GLU A 21 -0.06 -7.59 -10.95
N ALA A 22 0.54 -7.47 -9.76
CA ALA A 22 1.56 -6.47 -9.51
C ALA A 22 2.80 -6.71 -10.39
N THR A 23 3.26 -7.96 -10.47
CA THR A 23 4.39 -8.37 -11.32
C THR A 23 4.10 -8.12 -12.80
N ALA A 24 2.92 -8.50 -13.30
CA ALA A 24 2.50 -8.25 -14.68
C ALA A 24 2.46 -6.76 -15.04
N ARG A 25 2.19 -5.89 -14.05
CA ARG A 25 2.19 -4.43 -14.21
C ARG A 25 3.55 -3.78 -13.90
N GLY A 26 4.57 -4.57 -13.55
CA GLY A 26 5.89 -4.09 -13.14
C GLY A 26 5.87 -3.29 -11.82
N LEU A 27 4.82 -3.45 -11.02
CA LEU A 27 4.61 -2.74 -9.77
C LEU A 27 5.05 -3.58 -8.59
N CYS A 28 5.56 -2.92 -7.56
CA CYS A 28 5.81 -3.57 -6.28
C CYS A 28 4.49 -4.16 -5.72
N TRP A 29 4.43 -5.48 -5.54
CA TRP A 29 3.29 -6.16 -4.91
C TRP A 29 2.95 -5.60 -3.52
N CYS A 30 3.96 -5.36 -2.69
CA CYS A 30 3.79 -4.91 -1.31
C CYS A 30 2.90 -3.65 -1.21
N CYS A 31 3.20 -2.59 -1.99
CA CYS A 31 2.40 -1.36 -2.02
C CYS A 31 1.44 -1.26 -3.19
N SER A 32 1.29 -2.30 -4.02
CA SER A 32 0.57 -2.23 -5.30
C SER A 32 1.01 -1.06 -6.20
N GLY A 33 2.25 -0.60 -6.07
CA GLY A 33 2.78 0.57 -6.79
C GLY A 33 2.52 1.94 -6.13
N ASN A 34 1.80 2.02 -5.00
CA ASN A 34 1.47 3.30 -4.34
C ASN A 34 2.66 3.99 -3.63
N GLY A 35 3.81 3.31 -3.51
CA GLY A 35 5.00 3.84 -2.82
C GLY A 35 4.89 3.92 -1.30
N PHE A 36 3.69 3.70 -0.74
CA PHE A 36 3.43 3.65 0.70
C PHE A 36 2.51 2.48 1.07
N LEU A 37 2.66 2.02 2.30
CA LEU A 37 1.83 1.04 2.98
C LEU A 37 1.05 1.75 4.06
N PHE A 38 -0.26 1.55 4.09
CA PHE A 38 -1.18 2.12 5.05
C PHE A 38 -1.62 1.02 6.02
N SER A 39 -1.15 1.03 7.25
CA SER A 39 -1.55 0.04 8.27
C SER A 39 -2.20 0.74 9.44
N ALA A 40 -3.09 0.05 10.16
CA ALA A 40 -3.67 0.56 11.38
C ALA A 40 -3.50 -0.46 12.52
N PHE A 41 -3.01 0.01 13.66
CA PHE A 41 -2.84 -0.82 14.86
C PHE A 41 -3.36 -0.07 16.09
N GLY A 42 -4.35 -0.65 16.77
CA GLY A 42 -4.91 -0.09 18.01
C GLY A 42 -5.45 1.33 17.87
N GLY A 43 -6.11 1.66 16.74
CA GLY A 43 -6.62 3.02 16.47
C GLY A 43 -5.56 4.02 15.99
N LYS A 44 -4.32 3.57 15.75
CA LYS A 44 -3.24 4.39 15.21
C LYS A 44 -2.99 4.05 13.74
N GLN A 45 -3.19 5.03 12.88
CA GLN A 45 -2.91 4.97 11.45
C GLN A 45 -1.42 5.24 11.19
N ILE A 46 -0.77 4.30 10.51
CA ILE A 46 0.66 4.31 10.19
C ILE A 46 0.81 4.30 8.67
N LYS A 47 1.61 5.24 8.16
CA LYS A 47 2.02 5.32 6.76
C LYS A 47 3.51 4.99 6.66
N THR A 48 3.83 3.83 6.11
CA THR A 48 5.22 3.37 5.95
C THR A 48 5.62 3.47 4.48
N ARG A 49 6.79 4.05 4.20
CA ARG A 49 7.31 4.07 2.82
C ARG A 49 7.57 2.64 2.37
N CYS A 50 7.10 2.30 1.18
CA CYS A 50 7.40 1.01 0.59
C CYS A 50 8.91 0.92 0.33
N PRO A 51 9.60 -0.16 0.75
CA PRO A 51 11.02 -0.31 0.49
C PRO A 51 11.30 -0.25 -1.01
N GLU A 52 12.41 0.40 -1.40
CA GLU A 52 12.81 0.53 -2.82
C GLU A 52 13.07 -0.82 -3.50
N ARG A 53 13.28 -1.87 -2.70
CA ARG A 53 13.40 -3.26 -3.15
C ARG A 53 12.26 -4.07 -2.55
N CYS A 54 11.09 -4.06 -3.17
CA CYS A 54 10.26 -5.26 -3.15
C CYS A 54 10.63 -6.02 -4.42
N ASP A 55 11.14 -7.24 -4.28
CA ASP A 55 11.69 -8.10 -5.35
C ASP A 55 10.70 -8.45 -6.49
N HIS A 56 9.54 -7.81 -6.53
CA HIS A 56 8.44 -8.05 -7.48
C HIS A 56 8.03 -6.82 -8.31
N GLY A 57 8.74 -5.69 -8.23
CA GLY A 57 8.51 -4.53 -9.13
C GLY A 57 8.84 -3.16 -8.53
N LYS A 58 8.68 -2.09 -9.32
CA LYS A 58 8.97 -0.71 -8.87
C LYS A 58 7.73 -0.07 -8.26
N ALA A 59 7.89 0.69 -7.17
CA ALA A 59 6.86 1.66 -6.79
C ALA A 59 6.74 2.71 -7.91
N LYS A 60 5.53 3.19 -8.23
CA LYS A 60 5.41 4.34 -9.14
C LYS A 60 6.13 5.51 -8.47
N ARG A 61 7.19 5.96 -9.11
CA ARG A 61 7.98 7.13 -8.71
C ARG A 61 7.18 8.39 -8.95
#